data_AF-W6K2S3-F1
#
_entry.id   AF-W6K2S3-F1
#
_cell.length_a   1.000
_cell.length_b   1.000
_cell.length_c   1.000
_cell.angle_alpha   90.00
_cell.angle_beta   90.00
_cell.angle_gamma   90.00
#
_symmetry.space_group_name_H-M   'P 1'
#
loop_
_entity.id
_entity.type
_entity.pdbx_description
1 polymer ?
#
loop_
_entity_poly.entity_id
_entity_poly.type
_entity_poly.pdbx_seq_one_letter_code
_entity_poly.pdbx_strand_id
1 'polypeptide(L)'
;MHFSSKGGDDPLFGRGQRPVRFSEEARHAQARVVRTFVNEIMAKDPAANRWTYVCEGNSQVLDHILISNSLASLEKFSGPYRPGSGVKPAFVYDIVHTNAAFFDQDSDHDPQVVHLDLKR
;
A
#
# COMPACT_ATOMS: atom_id res chain seq x y z
N MET A 1 -11.96 -1.55 14.34
CA MET A 1 -11.86 -3.03 14.49
C MET A 1 -10.84 -3.33 15.57
N HIS A 2 -11.07 -4.32 16.43
CA HIS A 2 -10.09 -4.79 17.41
C HIS A 2 -9.99 -6.31 17.31
N PHE A 3 -8.76 -6.84 17.37
CA PHE A 3 -8.52 -8.28 17.39
C PHE A 3 -8.73 -8.85 18.79
N SER A 4 -8.79 -10.18 18.89
CA SER A 4 -8.89 -10.88 20.17
C SER A 4 -7.88 -10.35 21.19
N SER A 5 -8.35 -10.17 22.42
CA SER A 5 -7.54 -9.69 23.54
C SER A 5 -6.29 -10.57 23.72
N LYS A 6 -5.17 -9.94 24.09
CA LYS A 6 -3.92 -10.64 24.47
C LYS A 6 -3.95 -11.13 25.94
N GLY A 7 -5.07 -10.93 26.63
CA GLY A 7 -5.21 -11.34 28.03
C GLY A 7 -4.97 -12.84 28.18
N GLY A 8 -4.03 -13.21 29.05
CA GLY A 8 -3.63 -14.60 29.26
C GLY A 8 -2.43 -15.07 28.42
N ASP A 9 -1.90 -14.25 27.51
CA ASP A 9 -0.61 -14.52 26.85
C ASP A 9 0.55 -14.21 27.79
N ASP A 10 1.62 -15.00 27.72
CA ASP A 10 2.86 -14.72 28.43
C ASP A 10 3.57 -13.48 27.85
N PRO A 11 4.21 -12.65 28.70
CA PRO A 11 5.01 -11.52 28.24
C PRO A 11 6.24 -12.00 27.46
N LEU A 12 6.69 -11.21 26.47
CA LEU A 12 7.88 -11.50 25.67
C LEU A 12 9.15 -11.58 26.52
N PHE A 13 9.22 -10.78 27.59
CA PHE A 13 10.28 -10.83 28.59
C PHE A 13 9.68 -11.30 29.92
N GLY A 14 9.82 -12.58 30.22
CA GLY A 14 9.23 -13.22 31.39
C GLY A 14 10.08 -14.36 31.96
N ARG A 15 9.63 -14.91 33.10
CA ARG A 15 10.32 -15.99 33.81
C ARG A 15 10.41 -17.28 32.98
N GLY A 16 9.42 -17.53 32.10
CA GLY A 16 9.43 -18.60 31.10
C GLY A 16 10.05 -18.11 29.79
N GLN A 17 11.16 -18.73 29.37
CA GLN A 17 11.85 -18.37 28.12
C GLN A 17 11.18 -18.91 26.86
N ARG A 18 10.04 -19.62 27.01
CA ARG A 18 9.11 -19.93 25.92
C ARG A 18 7.75 -19.35 26.28
N PRO A 19 7.47 -18.11 25.85
CA PRO A 19 6.16 -17.50 26.08
C PRO A 19 5.08 -18.32 25.36
N VAL A 20 4.00 -18.66 26.05
CA VAL A 20 2.82 -19.25 25.43
C VAL A 20 1.82 -18.14 25.10
N ARG A 21 1.39 -18.08 23.83
CA ARG A 21 0.51 -17.04 23.30
C ARG A 21 -0.75 -17.65 22.72
N PHE A 22 -1.65 -18.10 23.59
CA PHE A 22 -2.89 -18.77 23.18
C PHE A 22 -3.79 -17.89 22.31
N SER A 23 -3.70 -16.56 22.43
CA SER A 23 -4.48 -15.64 21.58
C SER A 23 -3.94 -15.52 20.15
N GLU A 24 -2.70 -15.93 19.89
CA GLU A 24 -2.00 -15.68 18.63
C GLU A 24 -2.67 -16.37 17.44
N GLU A 25 -3.12 -17.62 17.61
CA GLU A 25 -3.81 -18.37 16.55
C GLU A 25 -5.09 -17.65 16.09
N ALA A 26 -5.91 -17.22 17.05
CA ALA A 26 -7.15 -16.48 16.77
C ALA A 26 -6.85 -15.12 16.12
N ARG A 27 -5.84 -14.40 16.59
CA ARG A 27 -5.42 -13.10 16.01
C ARG A 27 -4.89 -13.26 14.58
N HIS A 28 -4.14 -14.33 14.29
CA HIS A 28 -3.70 -14.65 12.94
C HIS A 28 -4.86 -15.03 12.01
N ALA A 29 -5.85 -15.79 12.51
CA ALA A 29 -7.06 -16.09 11.73
C ALA A 29 -7.84 -14.80 11.40
N GLN A 30 -8.01 -13.90 12.37
CA GLN A 30 -8.64 -12.59 12.15
C GLN A 30 -7.84 -11.73 11.16
N ALA A 31 -6.51 -11.68 11.29
CA ALA A 31 -5.63 -10.96 10.36
C ALA A 31 -5.76 -11.49 8.92
N ARG A 32 -5.88 -12.81 8.74
CA ARG A 32 -6.09 -13.42 7.40
C ARG A 32 -7.41 -13.00 6.78
N VAL A 33 -8.50 -12.99 7.54
CA VAL A 33 -9.81 -12.54 7.04
C VAL A 33 -9.76 -11.07 6.64
N VAL A 34 -9.19 -10.21 7.50
CA VAL A 34 -9.05 -8.77 7.19
C VAL A 34 -8.18 -8.55 5.96
N ARG A 35 -7.03 -9.23 5.87
CA ARG A 35 -6.13 -9.13 4.70
C ARG A 35 -6.84 -9.55 3.41
N THR A 36 -7.61 -10.64 3.46
CA THR A 36 -8.35 -11.13 2.28
C THR A 36 -9.36 -10.09 1.81
N PHE A 37 -10.15 -9.54 2.72
CA PHE A 37 -11.12 -8.49 2.41
C PHE A 37 -10.47 -7.23 1.82
N VAL A 38 -9.35 -6.76 2.41
CA VAL A 38 -8.60 -5.62 1.87
C VAL A 38 -8.07 -5.91 0.47
N ASN A 39 -7.51 -7.10 0.24
CA ASN A 39 -7.04 -7.50 -1.09
C ASN A 39 -8.18 -7.54 -2.12
N GLU A 40 -9.38 -7.98 -1.72
CA GLU A 40 -10.56 -7.96 -2.60
C GLU A 40 -10.99 -6.54 -2.98
N ILE A 41 -10.92 -5.59 -2.04
CA ILE A 41 -11.17 -4.18 -2.32
C ILE A 41 -10.13 -3.64 -3.29
N MET A 42 -8.84 -3.89 -3.03
CA MET A 42 -7.74 -3.43 -3.90
C MET A 42 -7.82 -4.02 -5.31
N ALA A 43 -8.27 -5.28 -5.44
CA ALA A 43 -8.47 -5.92 -6.73
C ALA A 43 -9.67 -5.31 -7.51
N LYS A 44 -10.72 -4.88 -6.81
CA LYS A 44 -11.91 -4.26 -7.44
C LYS A 44 -11.71 -2.79 -7.75
N ASP A 45 -11.00 -2.08 -6.88
CA ASP A 45 -10.67 -0.67 -7.04
C ASP A 45 -9.15 -0.49 -6.93
N PRO A 46 -8.43 -0.50 -8.06
CA PRO A 46 -7.00 -0.20 -8.09
C PRO A 46 -6.66 1.19 -7.53
N ALA A 47 -7.62 2.11 -7.44
CA ALA A 47 -7.40 3.40 -6.79
C ALA A 47 -7.33 3.30 -5.26
N ALA A 48 -7.84 2.22 -4.65
CA ALA A 48 -7.77 1.98 -3.21
C ALA A 48 -6.33 1.79 -2.70
N ASN A 49 -5.37 1.49 -3.59
CA ASN A 49 -3.95 1.31 -3.26
C ASN A 49 -3.07 2.51 -3.67
N ARG A 50 -3.62 3.74 -3.66
CA ARG A 50 -2.89 4.96 -4.07
C ARG A 50 -2.32 5.76 -2.90
N TRP A 51 -2.49 5.30 -1.67
CA TRP A 51 -1.94 5.96 -0.51
C TRP A 51 -0.42 5.85 -0.51
N THR A 52 0.23 6.96 -0.20
CA THR A 52 1.69 7.02 0.02
C THR A 52 1.99 7.33 1.46
N TYR A 53 1.03 7.85 2.23
CA TYR A 53 1.23 8.32 3.59
C TYR A 53 0.32 7.59 4.56
N VAL A 54 0.84 7.19 5.72
CA VAL A 54 0.07 6.65 6.84
C VAL A 54 0.49 7.33 8.14
N CYS A 55 -0.44 8.02 8.79
CA CYS A 55 -0.19 8.65 10.08
C CYS A 55 -1.42 8.58 10.98
N GLU A 56 -1.19 8.23 12.25
CA GLU A 56 -2.25 8.07 13.26
C GLU A 56 -3.40 7.15 12.81
N GLY A 57 -3.10 6.16 11.96
CA GLY A 57 -4.09 5.23 11.41
C GLY A 57 -4.89 5.76 10.21
N ASN A 58 -4.55 6.93 9.67
CA ASN A 58 -5.15 7.48 8.46
C ASN A 58 -4.22 7.30 7.25
N SER A 59 -4.71 6.67 6.19
CA SER A 59 -4.03 6.60 4.89
C SER A 59 -4.41 7.79 4.02
N GLN A 60 -3.44 8.46 3.40
CA GLN A 60 -3.68 9.64 2.56
C GLN A 60 -2.86 9.61 1.27
N VAL A 61 -3.32 10.40 0.29
CA VAL A 61 -2.60 10.67 -0.97
C VAL A 61 -2.13 12.12 -0.92
N LEU A 62 -0.84 12.34 -0.65
CA LEU A 62 -0.25 13.67 -0.53
C LEU A 62 0.88 13.90 -1.53
N ASP A 63 1.54 12.82 -1.95
CA ASP A 63 2.68 12.88 -2.84
C ASP A 63 2.22 12.80 -4.31
N HIS A 64 2.70 13.74 -5.12
CA HIS A 64 2.29 13.86 -6.52
C HIS A 64 3.50 14.09 -7.41
N ILE A 65 3.61 13.27 -8.47
CA ILE A 65 4.52 13.50 -9.60
C ILE A 65 3.68 14.01 -10.76
N LEU A 66 4.00 15.21 -11.26
CA LEU A 66 3.34 15.80 -12.41
C LEU A 66 4.19 15.57 -13.67
N ILE A 67 3.55 15.11 -14.74
CA ILE A 67 4.16 14.91 -16.05
C ILE A 67 3.45 15.75 -17.12
N SER A 68 4.18 16.23 -18.11
CA SER A 68 3.59 16.98 -19.22
C SER A 68 2.76 16.07 -20.12
N ASN A 69 1.73 16.60 -20.78
CA ASN A 69 0.95 15.84 -21.76
C ASN A 69 1.82 15.28 -22.90
N SER A 70 2.91 15.95 -23.26
CA SER A 70 3.87 15.47 -24.26
C SER A 70 4.60 14.18 -23.85
N LEU A 71 4.62 13.87 -22.55
CA LEU A 71 5.22 12.67 -21.96
C LEU A 71 4.16 11.67 -21.46
N ALA A 72 2.87 11.91 -21.74
CA ALA A 72 1.81 11.03 -21.26
C ALA A 72 1.58 9.80 -22.16
N SER A 73 1.89 9.88 -23.46
CA SER A 73 1.71 8.78 -24.40
C SER A 73 2.89 8.55 -25.34
N LEU A 74 3.12 7.28 -25.68
CA LEU A 74 4.11 6.88 -26.70
C LEU A 74 3.65 7.16 -28.13
N GLU A 75 2.38 7.48 -28.34
CA GLU A 75 1.82 7.74 -29.66
C GLU A 75 1.75 9.25 -29.94
N LYS A 76 1.67 9.65 -31.22
CA LYS A 76 1.28 11.02 -31.58
C LYS A 76 -0.21 11.14 -31.29
N PHE A 77 -0.55 11.71 -30.16
CA PHE A 77 -1.93 11.84 -29.71
C PHE A 77 -2.28 13.33 -29.57
N SER A 78 -3.40 13.74 -30.20
CA SER A 78 -3.85 15.13 -30.25
C SER A 78 -4.84 15.51 -29.13
N GLY A 79 -5.13 14.59 -28.20
CA GLY A 79 -5.99 14.81 -27.04
C GLY A 79 -5.26 14.66 -25.70
N PRO A 80 -5.92 14.91 -24.55
CA PRO A 80 -5.37 14.60 -23.23
C PRO A 80 -5.34 13.08 -23.00
N TYR A 81 -4.24 12.55 -22.47
CA TYR A 81 -4.19 11.16 -22.03
C TYR A 81 -5.28 10.91 -20.99
N ARG A 82 -5.96 9.77 -21.12
CA ARG A 82 -6.94 9.29 -20.14
C ARG A 82 -6.61 7.84 -19.81
N PRO A 83 -6.55 7.47 -18.52
CA PRO A 83 -6.44 6.05 -18.15
C PRO A 83 -7.54 5.24 -18.84
N GLY A 84 -7.17 4.15 -19.52
CA GLY A 84 -8.10 3.30 -20.25
C GLY A 84 -8.47 3.78 -21.66
N SER A 85 -7.86 4.83 -22.20
CA SER A 85 -8.12 5.30 -23.58
C SER A 85 -7.62 4.36 -24.69
N GLY A 86 -6.94 3.26 -24.35
CA GLY A 86 -6.29 2.35 -25.30
C GLY A 86 -4.96 2.88 -25.86
N VAL A 87 -4.61 4.14 -25.60
CA VAL A 87 -3.32 4.73 -25.98
C VAL A 87 -2.24 4.23 -25.04
N LYS A 88 -1.11 3.75 -25.58
CA LYS A 88 -0.01 3.27 -24.73
C LYS A 88 0.63 4.44 -23.96
N PRO A 89 0.63 4.41 -22.61
CA PRO A 89 1.27 5.45 -21.82
C PRO A 89 2.80 5.43 -22.04
N ALA A 90 3.43 6.61 -21.97
CA ALA A 90 4.89 6.76 -21.97
C ALA A 90 5.48 6.73 -20.55
N PHE A 91 4.70 6.24 -19.60
CA PHE A 91 5.14 6.08 -18.23
C PHE A 91 4.52 4.85 -17.58
N VAL A 92 5.24 4.29 -16.61
CA VAL A 92 4.73 3.34 -15.63
C VAL A 92 4.91 3.98 -14.26
N TYR A 93 3.85 3.97 -13.46
CA TYR A 93 3.84 4.50 -12.10
C TYR A 93 3.51 3.39 -11.12
N ASP A 94 4.22 3.37 -10.00
CA ASP A 94 3.94 2.48 -8.88
C ASP A 94 4.29 3.12 -7.53
N ILE A 95 3.69 2.62 -6.46
CA ILE A 95 4.02 2.96 -5.07
C ILE A 95 4.69 1.73 -4.48
N VAL A 96 5.91 1.90 -3.99
CA VAL A 96 6.62 0.79 -3.36
C VAL A 96 6.31 0.80 -1.88
N HIS A 97 5.37 -0.05 -1.46
CA HIS A 97 5.01 -0.19 -0.04
C HIS A 97 6.13 -0.87 0.74
N THR A 98 6.89 -0.09 1.50
CA THR A 98 8.07 -0.56 2.23
C THR A 98 7.92 -0.45 3.73
N ASN A 99 7.36 0.64 4.25
CA ASN A 99 7.44 0.95 5.68
C ASN A 99 6.22 1.69 6.27
N ALA A 100 5.52 2.54 5.51
CA ALA A 100 4.53 3.47 6.10
C ALA A 100 3.38 2.77 6.84
N ALA A 101 2.99 1.56 6.43
CA ALA A 101 1.92 0.81 7.09
C ALA A 101 2.34 0.13 8.42
N PHE A 102 3.61 0.19 8.80
CA PHE A 102 4.16 -0.52 9.97
C PHE A 102 4.33 0.40 11.18
N PHE A 103 4.24 -0.19 12.38
CA PHE A 103 4.26 0.58 13.63
C PHE A 103 5.66 1.13 13.97
N ASP A 104 6.71 0.51 13.43
CA ASP A 104 8.13 0.83 13.59
C ASP A 104 8.70 1.52 12.36
N GLN A 105 7.84 2.21 11.60
CA GLN A 105 8.18 2.92 10.38
C GLN A 105 9.42 3.84 10.51
N ASP A 106 10.34 3.72 9.55
CA ASP A 106 11.45 4.67 9.37
C ASP A 106 10.99 6.00 8.72
N SER A 107 9.87 5.96 7.98
CA SER A 107 9.17 7.10 7.38
C SER A 107 7.69 6.77 7.29
N ASP A 108 6.85 7.77 7.52
CA ASP A 108 5.41 7.76 7.31
C ASP A 108 4.98 7.91 5.86
N HIS A 109 5.95 7.99 4.92
CA HIS A 109 5.74 8.02 3.48
C HIS A 109 6.41 6.81 2.78
N ASP A 110 5.67 6.14 1.91
CA ASP A 110 6.17 5.17 0.95
C ASP A 110 6.64 5.88 -0.35
N PRO A 111 7.77 5.45 -0.94
CA PRO A 111 8.30 6.07 -2.15
C PRO A 111 7.43 5.82 -3.39
N GLN A 112 7.25 6.87 -4.19
CA GLN A 112 6.67 6.80 -5.53
C GLN A 112 7.76 6.59 -6.58
N VAL A 113 7.52 5.68 -7.54
CA VAL A 113 8.44 5.41 -8.64
C VAL A 113 7.74 5.63 -9.97
N VAL A 114 8.39 6.37 -10.87
CA VAL A 114 7.96 6.55 -12.25
C VAL A 114 9.08 6.14 -13.18
N HIS A 115 8.78 5.22 -14.10
CA HIS A 115 9.62 4.95 -15.25
C HIS A 115 9.03 5.69 -16.45
N LEU A 116 9.83 6.52 -17.12
CA LEU A 116 9.46 7.24 -18.33
C LEU A 116 10.11 6.61 -19.56
N ASP A 117 9.29 6.27 -20.55
CA ASP A 117 9.75 5.83 -21.87
C ASP A 117 9.93 7.06 -22.77
N LEU A 118 11.17 7.48 -22.97
CA LEU A 118 11.48 8.65 -23.80
C LEU A 118 11.62 8.26 -25.27
N LYS A 119 10.96 9.02 -26.15
CA LYS A 119 11.22 8.94 -27.59
C LYS A 119 12.62 9.49 -27.87
N ARG A 120 13.44 8.69 -28.56
CA ARG A 120 14.73 9.14 -29.09
C ARG A 120 14.53 10.04 -30.30
#